data_AF-A0A0V8CZ47-F1
#
_entry.id   AF-A0A0V8CZ47-F1
#
_cell.length_a   1.000
_cell.length_b   1.000
_cell.length_c   1.000
_cell.angle_alpha   90.00
_cell.angle_beta   90.00
_cell.angle_gamma   90.00
#
_symmetry.space_group_name_H-M   'P 1'
#
loop_
_entity.id
_entity.type
_entity.pdbx_description
1 polymer ?
#
loop_
_entity_poly.entity_id
_entity_poly.type
_entity_poly.pdbx_seq_one_letter_code
_entity_poly.pdbx_strand_id
1 'polypeptide(L)'
;MNKEALENDEEYIKLKDLMYQFNLWYDSLIYNEKEIVRLRHFGYGGLTWYRVIMELDNEGIEISEKKAKFIYYRFRKDIAPHIISFI
;
A
#
# COMPACT_ATOMS: atom_id res chain seq x y z
N MET A 1 -30.31 -4.12 -6.20
CA MET A 1 -28.95 -4.61 -6.49
C MET A 1 -28.73 -5.87 -5.66
N ASN A 2 -28.60 -7.03 -6.29
CA ASN A 2 -28.66 -8.33 -5.62
C ASN A 2 -27.26 -8.70 -5.09
N LYS A 3 -27.08 -8.74 -3.75
CA LYS A 3 -25.76 -8.97 -3.11
C LYS A 3 -25.13 -10.31 -3.54
N GLU A 4 -25.94 -11.35 -3.70
CA GLU A 4 -25.48 -12.69 -4.10
C GLU A 4 -24.93 -12.73 -5.54
N ALA A 5 -25.40 -11.84 -6.43
CA ALA A 5 -24.88 -11.75 -7.79
C ALA A 5 -23.52 -11.03 -7.82
N LEU A 6 -23.27 -10.13 -6.87
CA LEU A 6 -22.01 -9.39 -6.74
C LEU A 6 -20.91 -10.24 -6.10
N GLU A 7 -21.26 -11.15 -5.19
CA GLU A 7 -20.29 -12.02 -4.52
C GLU A 7 -19.75 -13.14 -5.41
N ASN A 8 -20.52 -13.53 -6.43
CA ASN A 8 -20.12 -14.50 -7.45
C ASN A 8 -19.54 -13.85 -8.72
N ASP A 9 -19.36 -12.52 -8.71
CA ASP A 9 -18.73 -11.79 -9.80
C ASP A 9 -17.21 -12.08 -9.79
N GLU A 10 -16.68 -12.59 -10.91
CA GLU A 10 -15.26 -12.93 -11.05
C GLU A 10 -14.33 -11.73 -10.80
N GLU A 11 -14.76 -10.51 -11.15
CA GLU A 11 -13.99 -9.30 -10.91
C GLU A 11 -13.94 -8.97 -9.41
N TYR A 12 -15.06 -9.17 -8.72
CA TYR A 12 -15.13 -8.98 -7.28
C TYR A 12 -14.31 -10.01 -6.50
N ILE A 13 -14.29 -11.27 -6.96
CA ILE A 13 -13.44 -12.32 -6.38
C ILE A 13 -11.96 -11.99 -6.58
N LYS A 14 -11.55 -11.61 -7.80
CA LYS A 14 -10.17 -11.18 -8.09
C LYS A 14 -9.75 -9.99 -7.22
N LEU A 15 -10.64 -9.03 -7.01
CA LEU A 15 -10.39 -7.89 -6.13
C LEU A 15 -10.19 -8.32 -4.67
N LYS A 16 -11.01 -9.24 -4.15
CA LYS A 16 -10.84 -9.80 -2.80
C LYS A 16 -9.50 -10.49 -2.63
N ASP A 17 -9.11 -11.32 -3.61
CA ASP A 17 -7.82 -12.01 -3.58
C ASP A 17 -6.65 -11.03 -3.62
N LEU A 18 -6.74 -10.00 -4.46
CA LEU A 18 -5.74 -8.93 -4.54
C LEU A 18 -5.62 -8.18 -3.20
N MET A 19 -6.74 -7.81 -2.58
CA MET A 19 -6.76 -7.17 -1.27
C MET A 19 -6.14 -8.06 -0.19
N TYR A 20 -6.45 -9.37 -0.21
CA TYR A 20 -5.87 -10.32 0.72
C TYR A 20 -4.35 -10.40 0.58
N GLN A 21 -3.83 -10.54 -0.65
CA GLN A 21 -2.39 -10.55 -0.91
C GLN A 21 -1.74 -9.24 -0.44
N PHE A 22 -2.37 -8.09 -0.69
CA PHE A 22 -1.84 -6.82 -0.20
C PHE A 22 -1.77 -6.74 1.32
N ASN A 23 -2.84 -7.15 2.01
CA ASN A 23 -2.93 -7.09 3.46
C ASN A 23 -1.88 -7.99 4.14
N LEU A 24 -1.56 -9.17 3.59
CA LEU A 24 -0.50 -10.04 4.13
C LEU A 24 0.83 -9.31 4.30
N TRP A 25 1.20 -8.48 3.32
CA TRP A 25 2.44 -7.70 3.37
C TRP A 25 2.26 -6.42 4.17
N TYR A 26 1.16 -5.70 3.97
CA TYR A 26 0.93 -4.41 4.61
C TYR A 26 0.75 -4.55 6.13
N ASP A 27 0.00 -5.54 6.60
CA ASP A 27 -0.28 -5.72 8.02
C ASP A 27 0.96 -6.08 8.82
N SER A 28 1.96 -6.71 8.17
CA SER A 28 3.25 -7.07 8.78
C SER A 28 4.15 -5.86 9.08
N LEU A 29 3.88 -4.70 8.47
CA LEU A 29 4.66 -3.48 8.67
C LEU A 29 4.40 -2.87 10.06
N ILE A 30 5.42 -2.25 10.65
CA ILE A 30 5.25 -1.41 11.84
C ILE A 30 4.56 -0.09 11.47
N TYR A 31 4.00 0.62 12.46
CA TYR A 31 3.23 1.86 12.25
C TYR A 31 3.92 2.85 11.30
N ASN A 32 5.18 3.20 11.57
CA ASN A 32 5.92 4.17 10.75
C ASN A 32 6.08 3.71 9.29
N GLU A 33 6.23 2.41 9.07
CA GLU A 33 6.38 1.84 7.72
C GLU A 33 5.03 1.82 6.98
N LYS A 34 3.93 1.55 7.69
CA LYS A 34 2.56 1.65 7.17
C LYS A 34 2.28 3.06 6.69
N GLU A 35 2.64 4.08 7.47
CA GLU A 35 2.43 5.48 7.10
C GLU A 35 3.20 5.87 5.83
N ILE A 36 4.44 5.42 5.68
CA ILE A 36 5.20 5.63 4.44
C ILE A 36 4.47 5.03 3.23
N VAL A 37 3.99 3.79 3.35
CA VAL A 37 3.28 3.10 2.27
C VAL A 37 1.93 3.78 1.97
N ARG A 38 1.18 4.18 3.02
CA ARG A 38 -0.09 4.89 2.91
C ARG A 38 0.09 6.21 2.17
N LEU A 39 1.02 7.05 2.60
CA LEU A 39 1.29 8.36 1.98
C LEU A 39 1.74 8.22 0.52
N ARG A 40 2.53 7.19 0.20
CA ARG A 40 2.95 6.89 -1.18
C ARG A 40 1.85 6.35 -2.09
N HIS A 41 0.71 5.94 -1.54
CA HIS A 41 -0.50 5.57 -2.27
C HIS A 41 -1.68 6.53 -1.99
N PHE A 42 -1.44 7.64 -1.30
CA PHE A 42 -2.49 8.58 -0.93
C PHE A 42 -2.96 9.38 -2.16
N GLY A 43 -4.26 9.30 -2.45
CA GLY A 43 -4.88 9.94 -3.61
C GLY A 43 -4.48 9.32 -4.96
N TYR A 44 -4.75 10.03 -6.05
CA TYR A 44 -4.39 9.58 -7.40
C TYR A 44 -2.89 9.82 -7.66
N GLY A 45 -2.08 8.76 -7.52
CA GLY A 45 -0.65 8.77 -7.85
C GLY A 45 0.32 8.92 -6.67
N GLY A 46 -0.18 9.10 -5.45
CA GLY A 46 0.63 9.18 -4.22
C GLY A 46 1.35 10.51 -4.02
N LEU A 47 1.72 10.81 -2.78
CA LEU A 47 2.44 12.04 -2.42
C LEU A 47 3.90 12.02 -2.87
N THR A 48 4.44 13.15 -3.33
CA THR A 48 5.88 13.28 -3.62
C THR A 48 6.72 12.97 -2.38
N TRP A 49 7.97 12.52 -2.55
CA TRP A 49 8.86 12.21 -1.42
C TRP A 49 9.04 13.38 -0.45
N TYR A 50 9.14 14.60 -0.98
CA TYR A 50 9.15 15.82 -0.17
C TYR A 50 7.92 15.92 0.74
N ARG A 51 6.71 15.72 0.18
CA ARG A 51 5.47 15.74 0.98
C ARG A 51 5.38 14.57 1.95
N VAL A 52 5.81 13.37 1.56
CA VAL A 52 5.84 12.21 2.47
C VAL A 52 6.67 12.53 3.72
N ILE A 53 7.86 13.10 3.56
CA ILE A 53 8.72 13.44 4.70
C ILE A 53 8.10 14.55 5.55
N MET A 54 7.49 15.56 4.92
CA MET A 54 6.78 16.62 5.64
C MET A 54 5.61 16.07 6.48
N GLU A 55 4.79 15.17 5.94
CA GLU A 55 3.67 14.57 6.69
C GLU A 55 4.17 13.65 7.82
N LEU A 56 5.23 12.86 7.58
CA LEU A 56 5.82 12.01 8.62
C LEU A 56 6.39 12.87 9.76
N ASP A 57 7.05 13.99 9.46
CA ASP A 57 7.55 14.93 10.46
C ASP A 57 6.40 15.58 11.26
N ASN A 58 5.32 15.98 10.58
CA ASN A 58 4.09 16.48 11.24
C ASN A 58 3.46 15.45 12.20
N GLU A 59 3.61 14.16 11.90
CA GLU A 59 3.15 13.04 12.74
C GLU A 59 4.18 12.63 13.81
N GLY A 60 5.34 13.30 13.90
CA GLY A 60 6.41 13.00 14.85
C GLY A 60 7.24 11.75 14.48
N ILE A 61 7.16 11.30 13.22
CA ILE A 61 7.92 10.17 12.69
C ILE A 61 9.22 10.70 12.07
N GLU A 62 10.28 10.74 12.87
CA GLU A 62 11.59 11.19 12.41
C GLU A 62 12.28 10.11 11.57
N ILE A 63 12.41 10.34 10.26
CA ILE A 63 13.05 9.41 9.33
C ILE A 63 13.69 10.14 8.14
N SER A 64 14.87 9.69 7.72
CA SER A 64 15.50 10.22 6.50
C SER A 64 14.75 9.77 5.24
N GLU A 65 14.70 10.65 4.23
CA GLU A 65 14.10 10.33 2.92
C GLU A 65 14.68 9.06 2.30
N LYS A 66 15.99 8.85 2.43
CA LYS A 66 16.69 7.64 1.94
C LYS A 66 16.13 6.37 2.59
N LYS A 67 15.89 6.40 3.91
CA LYS A 67 15.36 5.25 4.64
C LYS A 67 13.88 5.01 4.29
N ALA A 68 13.08 6.07 4.19
CA ALA A 68 11.68 5.97 3.77
C ALA A 68 11.54 5.37 2.36
N LYS A 69 12.36 5.84 1.40
CA LYS A 69 12.46 5.26 0.05
C LYS A 69 12.81 3.78 0.10
N PHE A 70 13.82 3.41 0.89
CA PHE A 70 14.25 2.01 1.01
C PHE A 70 13.11 1.10 1.49
N ILE A 71 12.39 1.52 2.54
CA ILE A 71 11.24 0.77 3.09
C ILE A 71 10.16 0.59 2.01
N TYR A 72 9.76 1.68 1.35
CA TYR A 72 8.72 1.63 0.32
C TYR A 72 9.08 0.76 -0.88
N TYR A 73 10.29 0.90 -1.42
CA TYR A 73 10.72 0.12 -2.59
C TYR A 73 10.92 -1.36 -2.25
N ARG A 74 11.34 -1.66 -1.01
CA ARG A 74 11.37 -3.03 -0.51
C ARG A 74 9.96 -3.62 -0.45
N PHE A 75 9.02 -2.93 0.19
CA PHE A 75 7.61 -3.34 0.22
C PHE A 75 7.06 -3.59 -1.20
N ARG A 76 7.27 -2.64 -2.13
CA ARG A 76 6.86 -2.77 -3.54
C ARG A 76 7.50 -3.97 -4.23
N LYS A 77 8.76 -4.29 -3.94
CA LYS A 77 9.46 -5.45 -4.51
C LYS A 77 8.89 -6.76 -3.96
N ASP A 78 8.61 -6.82 -2.66
CA ASP A 78 8.12 -8.02 -1.99
C ASP A 78 6.69 -8.36 -2.46
N ILE A 79 5.85 -7.35 -2.67
CA ILE A 79 4.47 -7.53 -3.10
C ILE A 79 4.29 -7.66 -4.63
N ALA A 80 5.24 -7.15 -5.43
CA ALA A 80 5.12 -7.11 -6.89
C ALA A 80 4.79 -8.47 -7.54
N PRO A 81 5.45 -9.59 -7.19
CA PRO A 81 5.12 -10.91 -7.74
C PRO A 81 3.68 -11.36 -7.49
N HIS A 82 3.03 -10.83 -6.45
CA HIS A 82 1.70 -11.23 -6.00
C HIS A 82 0.58 -10.32 -6.52
N ILE A 83 0.92 -9.14 -7.03
CA ILE A 83 -0.02 -8.15 -7.54
C ILE A 83 0.04 -8.02 -9.07
N ILE A 84 1.20 -8.24 -9.69
CA ILE A 84 1.39 -8.07 -11.14
C ILE A 84 0.55 -9.07 -11.96
N SER A 85 0.14 -10.21 -11.40
CA SER A 85 -0.74 -11.16 -12.09
C SER A 85 -2.17 -10.66 -12.32
N PHE A 86 -2.55 -9.50 -11.77
CA PHE A 86 -3.89 -8.93 -11.84
C PHE A 86 -3.99 -7.66 -12.71
N ILE A 87 -2.89 -7.17 -13.28
CA ILE A 87 -2.81 -6.00 -14.19
C ILE A 87 -2.46 -6.49 -15.59
#